data_AF-A0A9W9NGN5-F1
#
_entry.id   AF-A0A9W9NGN5-F1
#
_cell.length_a   1.000
_cell.length_b   1.000
_cell.length_c   1.000
_cell.angle_alpha   90.00
_cell.angle_beta   90.00
_cell.angle_gamma   90.00
#
_symmetry.space_group_name_H-M   'P 1'
#
loop_
_entity.id
_entity.type
_entity.pdbx_description
1 polymer ?
#
loop_
_entity_poly.entity_id
_entity_poly.type
_entity_poly.pdbx_seq_one_letter_code
_entity_poly.pdbx_strand_id
1 'polypeptide(L)'
;MPPRRKQVVTADRLFQDMTAQMDFLSTFLEVDLTPAMPLSSATDRNRAIDLLPQGANFRPSIERLYKVCQWSSLAFQEEEWREEQGMERVCRGRDLCGVWPKPSFLRHLGLSDDHNVESDLKQGRKVRRLEAAFGPGTALLIVPIVPLFRVLCIREEAKLVELLRDNEHITRWAQKYEGLKQIYQGLIPPLTAPTTGEPFKCA
;
A
#
# COMPACT_ATOMS: atom_id res chain seq x y z
N MET A 1 5.89 -35.13 -10.00
CA MET A 1 5.56 -33.72 -10.32
C MET A 1 6.84 -32.91 -10.33
N PRO A 2 7.17 -32.16 -11.40
CA PRO A 2 8.32 -31.27 -11.35
C PRO A 2 8.02 -30.11 -10.37
N PRO A 3 9.03 -29.61 -9.63
CA PRO A 3 8.84 -28.48 -8.74
C PRO A 3 8.44 -27.25 -9.58
N ARG A 4 7.29 -26.64 -9.27
CA ARG A 4 6.89 -25.34 -9.84
C ARG A 4 7.99 -24.34 -9.51
N ARG A 5 8.81 -23.97 -10.50
CA ARG A 5 9.77 -22.86 -10.35
C ARG A 5 8.97 -21.64 -9.91
N LYS A 6 9.26 -21.12 -8.72
CA LYS A 6 8.71 -19.83 -8.27
C LYS A 6 9.11 -18.81 -9.34
N GLN A 7 8.11 -18.27 -10.04
CA GLN A 7 8.34 -17.25 -11.05
C GLN A 7 8.95 -16.03 -10.34
N VAL A 8 10.21 -15.73 -10.66
CA VAL A 8 10.88 -14.56 -10.09
C VAL A 8 10.30 -13.34 -10.78
N VAL A 9 9.66 -12.46 -10.01
CA VAL A 9 9.21 -11.16 -10.50
C VAL A 9 10.41 -10.22 -10.51
N THR A 10 10.70 -9.66 -11.69
CA THR A 10 11.79 -8.70 -11.90
C THR A 10 11.24 -7.28 -11.98
N ALA A 11 12.11 -6.31 -11.70
CA ALA A 11 11.82 -4.89 -11.83
C ALA A 11 11.39 -4.53 -13.25
N ASP A 12 12.12 -5.01 -14.26
CA ASP A 12 11.82 -4.75 -15.68
C ASP A 12 10.44 -5.22 -16.08
N ARG A 13 10.06 -6.43 -15.67
CA ARG A 13 8.74 -6.98 -15.97
C ARG A 13 7.66 -6.16 -15.29
N LEU A 14 7.85 -5.80 -14.02
CA LEU A 14 6.88 -5.02 -13.28
C LEU A 14 6.71 -3.62 -13.89
N PHE A 15 7.80 -3.01 -14.33
CA PHE A 15 7.80 -1.72 -15.02
C PHE A 15 7.05 -1.81 -16.36
N GLN A 16 7.34 -2.82 -17.18
CA GLN A 16 6.63 -3.07 -18.44
C GLN A 16 5.12 -3.30 -18.21
N ASP A 17 4.77 -4.14 -17.24
CA ASP A 17 3.38 -4.44 -16.90
C ASP A 17 2.66 -3.18 -16.39
N MET A 18 3.34 -2.33 -15.61
CA MET A 18 2.78 -1.05 -15.17
C MET A 18 2.51 -0.13 -16.35
N THR A 19 3.49 0.09 -17.23
CA THR A 19 3.33 0.95 -18.42
C THR A 19 2.22 0.44 -19.34
N ALA A 20 2.15 -0.87 -19.57
CA ALA A 20 1.12 -1.49 -20.41
C ALA A 20 -0.30 -1.35 -19.84
N GLN A 21 -0.43 -1.14 -18.53
CA GLN A 21 -1.72 -1.03 -17.84
C GLN A 21 -2.14 0.42 -17.58
N MET A 22 -1.38 1.42 -18.04
CA MET A 22 -1.68 2.84 -17.78
C MET A 22 -3.00 3.31 -18.39
N ASP A 23 -3.31 2.89 -19.63
CA ASP A 23 -4.58 3.28 -20.27
C ASP A 23 -5.78 2.70 -19.52
N PHE A 24 -5.70 1.41 -19.17
CA PHE A 24 -6.70 0.76 -18.33
C PHE A 24 -6.84 1.44 -16.97
N LEU A 25 -5.72 1.78 -16.34
CA LEU A 25 -5.72 2.47 -15.06
C LEU A 25 -6.39 3.85 -15.16
N SER A 26 -6.14 4.60 -16.23
CA SER A 26 -6.79 5.90 -16.43
C SER A 26 -8.29 5.75 -16.58
N THR A 27 -8.76 4.83 -17.43
CA THR A 27 -10.19 4.55 -17.58
C THR A 27 -10.81 4.07 -16.26
N PHE A 28 -10.10 3.23 -15.50
CA PHE A 28 -10.57 2.73 -14.22
C PHE A 28 -10.69 3.84 -13.16
N LEU A 29 -9.71 4.72 -13.05
CA LEU A 29 -9.68 5.82 -12.06
C LEU A 29 -10.59 7.01 -12.44
N GLU A 30 -11.06 7.07 -13.68
CA GLU A 30 -12.09 8.04 -14.12
C GLU A 30 -13.50 7.66 -13.64
N VAL A 31 -13.71 6.42 -13.19
CA VAL A 31 -14.96 6.01 -12.56
C VAL A 31 -15.03 6.54 -11.12
N ASP A 32 -16.19 7.04 -10.70
CA ASP A 32 -16.40 7.37 -9.29
C ASP A 32 -16.49 6.09 -8.44
N LEU A 33 -15.40 5.78 -7.75
CA LEU A 33 -15.27 4.61 -6.86
C LEU A 33 -15.57 4.94 -5.40
N THR A 34 -15.91 6.20 -5.08
CA THR A 34 -16.23 6.66 -3.72
C THR A 34 -17.28 5.77 -3.03
N PRO A 35 -18.36 5.31 -3.69
CA PRO A 35 -19.36 4.46 -3.07
C PRO A 35 -18.83 3.09 -2.59
N ALA A 36 -17.75 2.57 -3.20
CA ALA A 36 -17.25 1.22 -2.95
C ALA A 36 -16.20 1.15 -1.81
N MET A 37 -15.71 2.29 -1.32
CA MET A 37 -14.55 2.35 -0.42
C MET A 37 -14.85 2.39 1.09
N PRO A 38 -15.87 3.13 1.61
CA PRO A 38 -16.03 3.32 3.06
C PRO A 38 -16.71 2.14 3.79
N LEU A 39 -16.81 0.96 3.17
CA LEU A 39 -17.68 -0.11 3.63
C LEU A 39 -16.93 -1.06 4.56
N SER A 40 -17.46 -1.20 5.77
CA SER A 40 -16.85 -1.95 6.88
C SER A 40 -16.92 -3.47 6.70
N SER A 41 -17.90 -3.97 5.94
CA SER A 41 -18.05 -5.40 5.67
C SER A 41 -17.76 -5.74 4.21
N ALA A 42 -17.19 -6.92 3.98
CA ALA A 42 -16.99 -7.44 2.63
C ALA A 42 -18.33 -7.55 1.85
N THR A 43 -19.42 -7.84 2.56
CA THR A 43 -20.77 -7.94 1.98
C THR A 43 -21.28 -6.60 1.46
N ASP A 44 -21.15 -5.55 2.25
CA ASP A 44 -21.63 -4.21 1.86
C ASP A 44 -20.77 -3.66 0.72
N ARG A 45 -19.44 -3.87 0.81
CA ARG A 45 -18.51 -3.55 -0.28
C ARG A 45 -18.89 -4.24 -1.58
N ASN A 46 -19.19 -5.54 -1.54
CA ASN A 46 -19.59 -6.28 -2.73
C ASN A 46 -20.86 -5.70 -3.35
N ARG A 47 -21.84 -5.35 -2.52
CA ARG A 47 -23.08 -4.71 -2.99
C ARG A 47 -22.81 -3.36 -3.63
N ALA A 48 -21.98 -2.50 -3.02
CA ALA A 48 -21.67 -1.19 -3.59
C ALA A 48 -20.88 -1.29 -4.89
N ILE A 49 -19.96 -2.25 -5.00
CA ILE A 49 -19.29 -2.57 -6.26
C ILE A 49 -20.33 -2.93 -7.32
N ASP A 50 -21.30 -3.78 -7.00
CA ASP A 50 -22.35 -4.20 -7.95
C ASP A 50 -23.28 -3.04 -8.37
N LEU A 51 -23.37 -1.98 -7.57
CA LEU A 51 -24.12 -0.76 -7.91
C LEU A 51 -23.37 0.16 -8.88
N LEU A 52 -22.05 -0.03 -9.07
CA LEU A 52 -21.30 0.72 -10.08
C LEU A 52 -21.68 0.22 -11.48
N PRO A 53 -21.94 1.11 -12.46
CA PRO A 53 -22.29 0.71 -13.83
C PRO A 53 -21.30 -0.26 -14.49
N GLN A 54 -20.03 -0.22 -14.08
CA GLN A 54 -18.95 -1.11 -14.57
C GLN A 54 -18.38 -2.00 -13.45
N GLY A 55 -19.12 -2.19 -12.36
CA GLY A 55 -18.68 -2.85 -11.13
C GLY A 55 -18.09 -4.25 -11.34
N ALA A 56 -18.75 -5.08 -12.15
CA ALA A 56 -18.29 -6.44 -12.41
C ALA A 56 -16.94 -6.48 -13.16
N ASN A 57 -16.72 -5.56 -14.11
CA ASN A 57 -15.49 -5.49 -14.91
C ASN A 57 -14.30 -4.98 -14.10
N PHE A 58 -14.56 -4.13 -13.11
CA PHE A 58 -13.53 -3.50 -12.29
C PHE A 58 -13.38 -4.09 -10.89
N ARG A 59 -14.23 -5.03 -10.49
CA ARG A 59 -14.20 -5.65 -9.14
C ARG A 59 -12.78 -6.04 -8.68
N PRO A 60 -11.94 -6.74 -9.46
CA PRO A 60 -10.57 -7.05 -9.04
C PRO A 60 -9.69 -5.80 -8.85
N SER A 61 -9.90 -4.77 -9.66
CA SER A 61 -9.17 -3.49 -9.56
C SER A 61 -9.61 -2.68 -8.35
N ILE A 62 -10.91 -2.68 -8.02
CA ILE A 62 -11.45 -2.03 -6.82
C ILE A 62 -10.90 -2.70 -5.56
N GLU A 63 -10.87 -4.03 -5.51
CA GLU A 63 -10.28 -4.75 -4.39
C GLU A 63 -8.79 -4.43 -4.22
N ARG A 64 -8.04 -4.35 -5.33
CA ARG A 64 -6.62 -3.96 -5.33
C ARG A 64 -6.44 -2.51 -4.90
N LEU A 65 -7.30 -1.60 -5.36
CA LEU A 65 -7.30 -0.19 -4.97
C LEU A 65 -7.48 -0.05 -3.46
N TYR A 66 -8.52 -0.69 -2.92
CA TYR A 66 -8.77 -0.73 -1.48
C TYR A 66 -7.54 -1.25 -0.74
N LYS A 67 -6.95 -2.34 -1.22
CA LYS A 67 -5.78 -2.97 -0.60
C LYS A 67 -4.57 -2.04 -0.59
N VAL A 68 -4.29 -1.35 -1.69
CA VAL A 68 -3.20 -0.39 -1.79
C VAL A 68 -3.42 0.81 -0.87
N CYS A 69 -4.64 1.34 -0.82
CA CYS A 69 -4.97 2.44 0.08
C CYS A 69 -4.81 2.01 1.55
N GLN A 70 -5.27 0.80 1.89
CA GLN A 70 -5.07 0.22 3.22
C GLN A 70 -3.59 0.07 3.58
N TRP A 71 -2.77 -0.42 2.65
CA TRP A 71 -1.31 -0.51 2.83
C TRP A 71 -0.68 0.86 3.05
N SER A 72 -1.01 1.84 2.23
CA SER A 72 -0.48 3.20 2.34
C SER A 72 -0.89 3.85 3.67
N SER A 73 -2.18 3.77 4.05
CA SER A 73 -2.68 4.27 5.34
C SER A 73 -2.01 3.62 6.54
N LEU A 74 -1.83 2.30 6.50
CA LEU A 74 -1.22 1.58 7.62
C LEU A 74 0.24 1.98 7.84
N ALA A 75 1.01 2.13 6.76
CA ALA A 75 2.40 2.59 6.87
C ALA A 75 2.49 4.09 7.23
N PHE A 76 1.53 4.90 6.79
CA PHE A 76 1.44 6.30 7.21
C PHE A 76 1.15 6.42 8.72
N GLN A 77 0.22 5.64 9.26
CA GLN A 77 -0.04 5.58 10.71
C GLN A 77 1.20 5.14 11.49
N GLU A 78 1.98 4.19 10.95
CA GLU A 78 3.25 3.83 11.57
C GLU A 78 4.24 5.00 11.57
N GLU A 79 4.32 5.78 10.49
CA GLU A 79 5.18 6.96 10.40
C GLU A 79 4.75 8.02 11.43
N GLU A 80 3.46 8.34 11.52
CA GLU A 80 2.92 9.27 12.52
C GLU A 80 3.20 8.79 13.96
N TRP A 81 2.91 7.52 14.25
CA TRP A 81 3.18 6.93 15.55
C TRP A 81 4.67 7.02 15.92
N ARG A 82 5.59 6.78 14.98
CA ARG A 82 7.03 6.93 15.22
C ARG A 82 7.42 8.36 15.52
N GLU A 83 6.85 9.33 14.78
CA GLU A 83 7.07 10.75 15.00
C GLU A 83 6.57 11.17 16.40
N GLU A 84 5.39 10.71 16.83
CA GLU A 84 4.86 10.94 18.19
C GLU A 84 5.73 10.32 19.29
N GLN A 85 6.33 9.16 19.05
CA GLN A 85 7.28 8.54 19.97
C GLN A 85 8.66 9.22 19.99
N GLY A 86 8.85 10.33 19.26
CA GLY A 86 10.13 11.02 19.13
C GLY A 86 11.20 10.19 18.41
N MET A 87 10.79 9.19 17.62
CA MET A 87 11.71 8.42 16.79
C MET A 87 11.93 9.18 15.48
N GLU A 88 13.13 9.75 15.29
CA GLU A 88 13.49 10.38 14.02
C GLU A 88 13.28 9.43 12.84
N ARG A 89 12.88 9.99 11.68
CA ARG A 89 12.89 9.27 10.40
C ARG A 89 14.32 8.81 10.14
N VAL A 90 14.64 7.56 10.49
CA VAL A 90 15.89 6.91 10.09
C VAL A 90 15.80 6.68 8.59
N CYS A 91 16.11 7.73 7.84
CA CYS A 91 16.40 7.69 6.43
C CYS A 91 17.72 6.96 6.24
N ARG A 92 17.69 6.00 5.31
CA ARG A 92 18.81 5.25 4.72
C ARG A 92 19.14 3.93 5.39
N GLY A 93 19.23 2.93 4.51
CA GLY A 93 19.30 1.53 4.85
C GLY A 93 20.60 1.12 5.53
N ARG A 94 20.45 0.05 6.33
CA ARG A 94 21.40 -0.55 7.26
C ARG A 94 21.40 0.15 8.61
N ASP A 95 21.40 -0.67 9.66
CA ASP A 95 21.41 -0.36 11.09
C ASP A 95 19.98 -0.11 11.62
N LEU A 96 19.39 -1.02 12.40
CA LEU A 96 19.84 -1.39 13.73
C LEU A 96 19.79 -2.92 13.95
N CYS A 97 20.96 -3.56 13.85
CA CYS A 97 21.21 -4.84 14.50
C CYS A 97 21.55 -4.53 15.96
N GLY A 98 20.55 -4.52 16.83
CA GLY A 98 20.72 -4.22 18.25
C GLY A 98 19.43 -4.55 19.00
N VAL A 99 19.49 -5.58 19.83
CA VAL A 99 18.38 -6.11 20.63
C VAL A 99 18.01 -5.10 21.72
N TRP A 100 17.12 -4.18 21.38
CA TRP A 100 16.25 -3.51 22.34
C TRP A 100 14.81 -3.78 21.90
N PRO A 101 13.89 -4.14 22.81
CA PRO A 101 12.48 -4.31 22.48
C PRO A 101 11.89 -2.90 22.32
N LYS A 102 12.26 -2.18 21.25
CA LYS A 102 11.53 -0.99 20.86
C LYS A 102 10.06 -1.39 20.76
N PRO A 103 9.12 -0.59 21.28
CA PRO A 103 7.71 -0.84 21.00
C PRO A 103 7.57 -0.94 19.48
N SER A 104 6.96 -2.01 19.01
CA SER A 104 6.57 -2.09 17.61
C SER A 104 5.19 -1.47 17.50
N PHE A 105 4.97 -0.67 16.46
CA PHE A 105 3.67 -0.09 16.14
C PHE A 105 2.53 -1.12 16.23
N LEU A 106 2.75 -2.34 15.72
CA LEU A 106 1.77 -3.43 15.81
C LEU A 106 1.53 -3.93 17.24
N ARG A 107 2.57 -3.96 18.10
CA ARG A 107 2.39 -4.30 19.52
C ARG A 107 1.60 -3.21 20.25
N HIS A 108 1.82 -1.94 19.92
CA HIS A 108 1.05 -0.83 20.47
C HIS A 108 -0.45 -0.96 20.11
N LEU A 109 -0.76 -1.43 18.91
CA LEU A 109 -2.14 -1.70 18.47
C LEU A 109 -2.72 -3.04 18.96
N GLY A 110 -1.95 -3.88 19.66
CA GLY A 110 -2.38 -5.23 20.03
C GLY A 110 -2.50 -6.21 18.84
N LEU A 111 -1.82 -5.93 17.73
CA LEU A 111 -1.87 -6.66 16.46
C LEU A 111 -0.55 -7.39 16.15
N SER A 112 0.30 -7.64 17.14
CA SER A 112 1.63 -8.25 16.91
C SER A 112 1.57 -9.67 16.34
N ASP A 113 0.49 -10.40 16.62
CA ASP A 113 0.32 -11.79 16.22
C ASP A 113 -0.49 -11.94 14.92
N ASP A 114 -0.99 -10.82 14.36
CA ASP A 114 -1.71 -10.84 13.08
C ASP A 114 -0.73 -10.82 11.90
N HIS A 115 -0.44 -12.01 11.37
CA HIS A 115 0.43 -12.19 10.21
C HIS A 115 -0.06 -11.45 8.95
N ASN A 116 -1.37 -11.22 8.80
CA ASN A 116 -1.90 -10.48 7.65
C ASN A 116 -1.59 -8.99 7.80
N VAL A 117 -1.79 -8.42 8.99
CA VAL A 117 -1.46 -7.01 9.27
C VAL A 117 0.04 -6.78 9.18
N GLU A 118 0.87 -7.70 9.65
CA GLU A 118 2.32 -7.62 9.50
C GLU A 118 2.75 -7.65 8.02
N SER A 119 2.16 -8.56 7.22
CA SER A 119 2.37 -8.61 5.78
C SER A 119 1.92 -7.31 5.10
N ASP A 120 0.76 -6.77 5.48
CA ASP A 120 0.21 -5.54 4.93
C ASP A 120 1.06 -4.32 5.26
N LEU A 121 1.57 -4.23 6.50
CA LEU A 121 2.50 -3.17 6.90
C LEU A 121 3.81 -3.24 6.09
N LYS A 122 4.33 -4.46 5.83
CA LYS A 122 5.52 -4.64 4.96
C LYS A 122 5.27 -4.11 3.54
N GLN A 123 4.09 -4.36 2.98
CA GLN A 123 3.72 -3.80 1.67
C GLN A 123 3.49 -2.29 1.74
N GLY A 124 2.85 -1.79 2.80
CA GLY A 124 2.67 -0.36 3.04
C GLY A 124 3.99 0.40 3.05
N ARG A 125 4.99 -0.08 3.79
CA ARG A 125 6.34 0.51 3.80
C ARG A 125 6.98 0.52 2.41
N LYS A 126 6.71 -0.49 1.58
CA LYS A 126 7.17 -0.54 0.18
C LYS A 126 6.50 0.55 -0.66
N VAL A 127 5.19 0.69 -0.53
CA VAL A 127 4.41 1.76 -1.18
C VAL A 127 4.94 3.14 -0.75
N ARG A 128 5.13 3.37 0.55
CA ARG A 128 5.64 4.65 1.08
C ARG A 128 7.03 5.00 0.56
N ARG A 129 7.92 4.01 0.34
CA ARG A 129 9.22 4.26 -0.31
C ARG A 129 9.09 4.72 -1.76
N LEU A 130 8.13 4.17 -2.51
CA LEU A 130 7.83 4.66 -3.86
C LEU A 130 7.19 6.05 -3.81
N GLU A 131 6.24 6.28 -2.92
CA GLU A 131 5.59 7.59 -2.75
C GLU A 131 6.60 8.68 -2.35
N ALA A 132 7.58 8.36 -1.50
CA ALA A 132 8.66 9.27 -1.13
C ALA A 132 9.58 9.63 -2.30
N ALA A 133 9.71 8.74 -3.31
CA ALA A 133 10.55 8.96 -4.48
C ALA A 133 9.83 9.68 -5.62
N PHE A 134 8.52 9.44 -5.80
CA PHE A 134 7.78 9.85 -7.01
C PHE A 134 6.49 10.62 -6.74
N GLY A 135 6.10 10.77 -5.47
CA GLY A 135 4.89 11.46 -5.03
C GLY A 135 3.77 10.51 -4.56
N PRO A 136 2.80 11.00 -3.76
CA PRO A 136 1.79 10.16 -3.13
C PRO A 136 0.89 9.39 -4.12
N GLY A 137 0.65 9.95 -5.31
CA GLY A 137 -0.19 9.29 -6.32
C GLY A 137 0.45 8.05 -6.96
N THR A 138 1.75 7.78 -6.73
CA THR A 138 2.41 6.55 -7.20
C THR A 138 1.79 5.29 -6.62
N ALA A 139 1.16 5.36 -5.45
CA ALA A 139 0.37 4.24 -4.93
C ALA A 139 -0.74 3.83 -5.91
N LEU A 140 -1.41 4.77 -6.57
CA LEU A 140 -2.47 4.39 -7.51
C LEU A 140 -1.93 3.70 -8.77
N LEU A 141 -0.68 3.98 -9.14
CA LEU A 141 0.00 3.35 -10.28
C LEU A 141 0.28 1.86 -10.06
N ILE A 142 0.38 1.41 -8.79
CA ILE A 142 0.63 0.00 -8.49
C ILE A 142 -0.63 -0.86 -8.45
N VAL A 143 -1.84 -0.26 -8.48
CA VAL A 143 -3.13 -0.99 -8.44
C VAL A 143 -3.22 -2.14 -9.45
N PRO A 144 -2.91 -1.95 -10.75
CA PRO A 144 -3.02 -3.04 -11.73
C PRO A 144 -2.00 -4.16 -11.47
N ILE A 145 -0.85 -3.83 -10.87
CA ILE A 145 0.30 -4.74 -10.69
C ILE A 145 0.45 -5.27 -9.25
N VAL A 146 -0.53 -5.04 -8.37
CA VAL A 146 -0.51 -5.50 -6.95
C VAL A 146 -0.04 -6.95 -6.76
N PRO A 147 -0.53 -7.95 -7.53
CA PRO A 147 -0.12 -9.34 -7.34
C PRO A 147 1.40 -9.55 -7.50
N LEU A 148 2.01 -8.86 -8.47
CA LEU A 148 3.43 -8.95 -8.78
C LEU A 148 4.25 -8.09 -7.81
N PHE A 149 3.76 -6.89 -7.50
CA PHE A 149 4.39 -5.96 -6.56
C PHE A 149 4.55 -6.59 -5.16
N ARG A 150 3.55 -7.37 -4.72
CA ARG A 150 3.56 -8.04 -3.40
C ARG A 150 4.77 -8.97 -3.23
N VAL A 151 5.14 -9.68 -4.28
CA VAL A 151 6.24 -10.66 -4.27
C VAL A 151 7.58 -10.08 -4.71
N LEU A 152 7.62 -8.81 -5.13
CA LEU A 152 8.84 -8.10 -5.48
C LEU A 152 9.80 -8.05 -4.29
N CYS A 153 11.02 -8.53 -4.47
CA CYS A 153 12.04 -8.52 -3.43
C CYS A 153 12.73 -7.14 -3.35
N ILE A 154 13.39 -6.86 -2.23
CA ILE A 154 14.02 -5.55 -1.97
C ILE A 154 15.06 -5.14 -3.02
N ARG A 155 15.77 -6.11 -3.64
CA ARG A 155 16.75 -5.84 -4.70
C ARG A 155 16.08 -5.37 -5.98
N GLU A 156 14.99 -6.02 -6.36
CA GLU A 156 14.22 -5.66 -7.55
C GLU A 156 13.37 -4.41 -7.31
N GLU A 157 12.95 -4.16 -6.07
CA GLU A 157 12.35 -2.89 -5.67
C GLU A 157 13.30 -1.70 -5.89
N ALA A 158 14.56 -1.81 -5.46
CA ALA A 158 15.55 -0.77 -5.70
C ALA A 158 15.78 -0.51 -7.20
N LYS A 159 15.86 -1.58 -8.00
CA LYS A 159 15.95 -1.45 -9.46
C LYS A 159 14.71 -0.81 -10.07
N LEU A 160 13.51 -1.14 -9.58
CA LEU A 160 12.27 -0.53 -10.05
C LEU A 160 12.28 0.98 -9.80
N VAL A 161 12.77 1.43 -8.64
CA VAL A 161 12.95 2.87 -8.35
C VAL A 161 13.86 3.52 -9.38
N GLU A 162 14.98 2.90 -9.76
CA GLU A 162 15.85 3.46 -10.80
C GLU A 162 15.15 3.53 -12.17
N LEU A 163 14.47 2.46 -12.59
CA LEU A 163 13.70 2.43 -13.85
C LEU A 163 12.60 3.50 -13.89
N LEU A 164 11.95 3.74 -12.75
CA LEU A 164 10.91 4.75 -12.61
C LEU A 164 11.46 6.18 -12.69
N ARG A 165 12.66 6.41 -12.15
CA ARG A 165 13.32 7.73 -12.14
C ARG A 165 13.62 8.22 -13.55
N ASP A 166 13.97 7.30 -14.45
CA ASP A 166 14.27 7.61 -15.85
C ASP A 166 12.99 7.80 -16.71
N ASN A 167 11.79 7.66 -16.12
CA ASN A 167 10.51 7.76 -16.83
C ASN A 167 9.67 8.95 -16.35
N GLU A 168 9.77 10.07 -17.05
CA GLU A 168 9.00 11.29 -16.76
C GLU A 168 7.48 11.07 -16.78
N HIS A 169 6.98 10.14 -17.61
CA HIS A 169 5.54 9.90 -17.70
C HIS A 169 4.99 9.40 -16.37
N ILE A 170 5.70 8.50 -15.68
CA ILE A 170 5.26 7.98 -14.39
C ILE A 170 5.18 9.09 -13.34
N THR A 171 6.14 10.02 -13.33
CA THR A 171 6.11 11.17 -12.42
C THR A 171 4.89 12.06 -12.69
N ARG A 172 4.57 12.33 -13.96
CA ARG A 172 3.37 13.11 -14.32
C ARG A 172 2.07 12.38 -13.92
N TRP A 173 2.00 11.07 -14.11
CA TRP A 173 0.84 10.27 -13.68
C TRP A 173 0.70 10.25 -12.16
N ALA A 174 1.81 10.12 -11.42
CA ALA A 174 1.80 10.19 -9.96
C ALA A 174 1.28 11.54 -9.45
N GLN A 175 1.68 12.65 -10.07
CA GLN A 175 1.15 13.98 -9.76
C GLN A 175 -0.34 14.10 -10.10
N LYS A 176 -0.75 13.63 -11.29
CA LYS A 176 -2.17 13.63 -11.72
C LYS A 176 -3.08 12.94 -10.70
N TYR A 177 -2.62 11.85 -10.09
CA TYR A 177 -3.42 11.01 -9.21
C TYR A 177 -3.26 11.30 -7.72
N GLU A 178 -2.46 12.30 -7.34
CA GLU A 178 -2.23 12.63 -5.94
C GLU A 178 -3.51 13.00 -5.19
N GLY A 179 -4.34 13.89 -5.76
CA GLY A 179 -5.61 14.29 -5.13
C GLY A 179 -6.58 13.11 -5.00
N LEU A 180 -6.65 12.25 -6.01
CA LEU A 180 -7.50 11.06 -5.99
C LEU A 180 -7.04 10.06 -4.92
N LYS A 181 -5.73 9.90 -4.75
CA LYS A 181 -5.15 9.08 -3.68
C LYS A 181 -5.56 9.58 -2.31
N GLN A 182 -5.51 10.89 -2.08
CA GLN A 182 -5.93 11.49 -0.80
C GLN A 182 -7.42 11.24 -0.51
N ILE A 183 -8.29 11.39 -1.52
CA ILE A 183 -9.73 11.10 -1.39
C ILE A 183 -9.92 9.64 -0.96
N TYR A 184 -9.37 8.69 -1.71
CA TYR A 184 -9.51 7.26 -1.40
C TYR A 184 -8.90 6.86 -0.07
N GLN A 185 -7.77 7.47 0.31
CA GLN A 185 -7.14 7.21 1.59
C GLN A 185 -8.01 7.70 2.76
N GLY A 186 -8.67 8.86 2.63
CA GLY A 186 -9.60 9.39 3.62
C GLY A 186 -10.86 8.53 3.82
N LEU A 187 -11.17 7.64 2.87
CA LEU A 187 -12.27 6.68 2.99
C LEU A 187 -11.86 5.39 3.72
N ILE A 188 -10.55 5.17 3.93
CA ILE A 188 -10.06 4.00 4.66
C ILE A 188 -10.10 4.29 6.17
N PRO A 189 -10.85 3.51 6.96
CA PRO A 189 -10.88 3.70 8.41
C PRO A 189 -9.50 3.43 9.01
N PRO A 190 -9.04 4.25 9.98
CA PRO A 190 -7.78 4.02 10.65
C PRO A 190 -7.82 2.74 11.50
N LEU A 191 -6.67 2.08 11.64
CA LEU A 191 -6.54 0.97 12.58
C LEU A 191 -6.37 1.57 13.97
N THR A 192 -7.38 1.40 14.82
CA THR A 192 -7.34 1.86 16.20
C THR A 192 -6.90 0.74 17.12
N ALA A 193 -6.21 1.10 18.22
CA ALA A 193 -6.00 0.17 19.30
C ALA A 193 -7.36 -0.31 19.85
N PRO A 194 -7.47 -1.57 20.32
CA PRO A 194 -8.66 -1.99 21.04
C PRO A 194 -8.89 -1.04 22.22
N THR A 195 -10.11 -0.53 22.35
CA THR A 195 -10.58 0.27 23.48
C THR A 195 -10.73 -0.61 24.72
N THR A 196 -9.64 -1.23 25.17
CA THR A 196 -9.52 -1.77 26.51
C THR A 196 -8.75 -0.75 27.32
N GLY A 197 -9.50 0.06 28.07
CA GLY A 197 -8.94 1.04 28.98
C GLY A 197 -8.17 0.35 30.10
N GLU A 198 -6.87 0.16 29.93
CA GLU A 198 -5.91 0.20 31.02
C GLU A 198 -4.61 0.83 30.50
N PRO A 199 -4.09 1.87 31.16
CA PRO A 199 -2.80 2.45 30.77
C PRO A 199 -1.70 1.40 31.02
N PHE A 200 -0.94 1.09 29.96
CA PHE A 200 0.31 0.36 30.06
C PHE A 200 1.23 1.09 31.06
N LYS A 201 1.32 0.59 32.29
CA LYS A 201 2.36 0.99 33.24
C LYS A 201 3.68 0.41 32.73
N CYS A 202 4.58 1.28 32.31
CA CYS A 202 5.98 0.92 32.14
C CYS A 202 6.52 0.51 33.53
N ALA A 203 7.05 -0.70 33.62
CA ALA A 203 7.87 -1.16 34.73
C ALA A 203 9.35 -0.94 34.39
#